data_AF-A0A2I0L3X8-F1
#
_entry.id   AF-A0A2I0L3X8-F1
#
_cell.length_a   1.000
_cell.length_b   1.000
_cell.length_c   1.000
_cell.angle_alpha   90.00
_cell.angle_beta   90.00
_cell.angle_gamma   90.00
#
_symmetry.space_group_name_H-M   'P 1'
#
loop_
_entity.id
_entity.type
_entity.pdbx_description
1 polymer ?
#
loop_
_entity_poly.entity_id
_entity_poly.type
_entity_poly.pdbx_seq_one_letter_code
_entity_poly.pdbx_strand_id
1 'polypeptide(L)'
;MSRASPYRRIPLYYIPQAQGLMEILDRDWMDFYVWTPKGSSLFRILRDREYWDALKLALSDFWWKHVEPARQIYSQHVITNPLTQLSSLRPKPRHELCSYIVWASKCIVDNSQLLVREIGGKLQN
;
A
#
# COMPACT_ATOMS: atom_id res chain seq x y z
N MET A 1 -1.86 -11.77 -25.60
CA MET A 1 -1.17 -11.92 -24.30
C MET A 1 -0.70 -10.54 -23.85
N SER A 2 -0.88 -10.20 -22.56
CA SER A 2 -0.71 -8.83 -22.06
C SER A 2 0.72 -8.32 -22.24
N ARG A 3 0.85 -7.01 -22.49
CA ARG A 3 2.14 -6.28 -22.65
C ARG A 3 2.91 -6.11 -21.32
N ALA A 4 2.77 -7.03 -20.37
CA ALA A 4 3.41 -6.91 -19.06
C ALA A 4 4.94 -6.98 -19.22
N SER A 5 5.62 -5.95 -18.75
CA SER A 5 7.08 -5.84 -18.81
C SER A 5 7.63 -5.57 -17.41
N PRO A 6 8.85 -6.04 -17.12
CA PRO A 6 9.49 -5.82 -15.83
C PRO A 6 9.63 -4.33 -15.55
N TYR A 7 9.15 -3.90 -14.39
CA TYR A 7 9.11 -2.50 -14.02
C TYR A 7 10.53 -1.92 -13.97
N ARG A 8 10.69 -0.66 -14.43
CA ARG A 8 11.89 0.14 -14.16
C ARG A 8 11.79 0.92 -12.86
N ARG A 9 10.57 1.10 -12.38
CA ARG A 9 10.23 1.90 -11.20
C ARG A 9 9.01 1.28 -10.52
N ILE A 10 9.03 1.21 -9.20
CA ILE A 10 7.95 0.65 -8.41
C ILE A 10 6.69 1.53 -8.53
N PRO A 11 5.52 0.97 -8.86
CA PRO A 11 4.27 1.72 -8.82
C PRO A 11 3.93 2.18 -7.39
N LEU A 12 3.54 3.46 -7.23
CA LEU A 12 3.39 4.09 -5.91
C LEU A 12 2.39 3.37 -5.00
N TYR A 13 1.34 2.78 -5.56
CA TYR A 13 0.28 2.13 -4.80
C TYR A 13 0.73 0.84 -4.07
N TYR A 14 1.92 0.32 -4.36
CA TYR A 14 2.51 -0.80 -3.60
C TYR A 14 3.23 -0.34 -2.33
N ILE A 15 3.59 0.94 -2.21
CA ILE A 15 4.41 1.43 -1.09
C ILE A 15 3.70 1.36 0.27
N PRO A 16 2.41 1.73 0.41
CA PRO A 16 1.70 1.53 1.67
C PRO A 16 1.74 0.07 2.15
N GLN A 17 1.58 -0.89 1.23
CA GLN A 17 1.62 -2.32 1.56
C GLN A 17 3.03 -2.76 1.96
N ALA A 18 4.06 -2.38 1.21
CA ALA A 18 5.45 -2.74 1.51
C ALA A 18 5.88 -2.21 2.89
N GLN A 19 5.59 -0.94 3.17
CA GLN A 19 5.91 -0.31 4.46
C GLN A 19 5.13 -0.95 5.62
N GLY A 20 3.83 -1.24 5.42
CA GLY A 20 3.03 -1.91 6.45
C GLY A 20 3.48 -3.34 6.75
N LEU A 21 3.91 -4.10 5.76
CA LEU A 21 4.47 -5.44 5.98
C LEU A 21 5.81 -5.37 6.73
N MET A 22 6.68 -4.41 6.39
CA MET A 22 7.93 -4.19 7.11
C MET A 22 7.70 -3.79 8.57
N GLU A 23 6.66 -3.01 8.85
CA GLU A 23 6.25 -2.72 10.23
C GLU A 23 5.82 -3.99 10.98
N ILE A 24 4.86 -4.73 10.41
CA ILE A 24 4.26 -5.91 11.07
C ILE A 24 5.32 -6.99 11.35
N LEU A 25 6.26 -7.17 10.43
CA LEU A 25 7.31 -8.20 10.50
C LEU A 25 8.60 -7.73 11.16
N ASP A 26 8.65 -6.48 11.62
CA ASP A 26 9.82 -5.81 12.16
C ASP A 26 11.08 -6.01 11.28
N ARG A 27 11.01 -5.51 10.06
CA ARG A 27 12.09 -5.56 9.07
C ARG A 27 12.49 -4.17 8.63
N ASP A 28 13.80 -3.93 8.51
CA ASP A 28 14.33 -2.64 8.07
C ASP A 28 14.31 -2.45 6.56
N TRP A 29 14.10 -3.54 5.80
CA TRP A 29 14.05 -3.52 4.35
C TRP A 29 13.21 -4.68 3.80
N MET A 30 12.81 -4.55 2.54
CA MET A 30 12.12 -5.57 1.77
C MET A 30 12.64 -5.57 0.34
N ASP A 31 12.83 -6.77 -0.21
CA ASP A 31 13.04 -6.94 -1.64
C ASP A 31 11.69 -7.10 -2.36
N PHE A 32 11.37 -6.14 -3.23
CA PHE A 32 10.16 -6.11 -4.04
C PHE A 32 10.44 -6.74 -5.40
N TYR A 33 10.00 -7.98 -5.58
CA TYR A 33 10.20 -8.75 -6.80
C TYR A 33 8.98 -8.70 -7.71
N VAL A 34 9.22 -8.47 -9.00
CA VAL A 34 8.20 -8.44 -10.05
C VAL A 34 8.61 -9.40 -11.15
N TRP A 35 7.72 -10.34 -11.46
CA TRP A 35 7.90 -11.27 -12.58
C TRP A 35 6.84 -11.03 -13.65
N THR A 36 7.27 -11.08 -14.90
CA THR A 36 6.38 -11.10 -16.07
C THR A 36 6.89 -12.13 -17.10
N PRO A 37 6.07 -12.53 -18.08
CA PRO A 37 6.54 -13.40 -19.16
C PRO A 37 7.70 -12.83 -20.00
N LYS A 38 7.99 -11.52 -19.89
CA LYS A 38 9.10 -10.85 -20.59
C LYS A 38 10.36 -10.71 -19.75
N GLY A 39 10.31 -11.09 -18.46
CA GLY A 39 11.45 -11.10 -17.55
C GLY A 39 11.07 -10.69 -16.13
N SER A 40 12.02 -10.13 -15.38
CA SER A 40 11.80 -9.78 -13.97
C SER A 40 12.53 -8.51 -13.52
N SER A 41 12.08 -7.92 -12.42
CA SER A 41 12.75 -6.82 -11.73
C SER A 41 12.79 -7.08 -10.24
N LEU A 42 13.89 -6.75 -9.59
CA LEU A 42 14.07 -6.80 -8.14
C LEU A 42 14.46 -5.42 -7.64
N PHE A 43 13.71 -4.89 -6.68
CA PHE A 43 14.01 -3.62 -6.03
C PHE A 43 14.25 -3.82 -4.54
N ARG A 44 15.10 -3.00 -3.94
CA ARG A 44 15.22 -2.87 -2.49
C ARG A 44 14.48 -1.63 -2.01
N ILE A 45 13.55 -1.84 -1.09
CA ILE A 45 12.81 -0.79 -0.39
C ILE A 45 13.29 -0.79 1.06
N LEU A 46 13.61 0.40 1.58
CA LEU A 46 13.95 0.60 2.99
C LEU A 46 12.70 0.96 3.79
N ARG A 47 12.63 0.53 5.05
CA ARG A 47 11.59 0.95 5.99
C ARG A 47 11.72 2.45 6.26
N ASP A 48 10.60 3.14 6.21
CA ASP A 48 10.48 4.56 6.51
C ASP A 48 9.48 4.74 7.65
N ARG A 49 10.01 5.08 8.83
CA ARG A 49 9.21 5.22 10.06
C ARG A 49 8.31 6.45 10.01
N GLU A 50 8.77 7.55 9.45
CA GLU A 50 7.98 8.79 9.33
C GLU A 50 6.80 8.58 8.37
N TYR A 51 7.06 7.90 7.25
CA TYR A 51 6.00 7.46 6.35
C TYR A 51 4.98 6.57 7.07
N TRP A 52 5.46 5.60 7.85
CA TRP A 52 4.59 4.68 8.57
C TRP A 52 3.74 5.40 9.61
N ASP A 53 4.30 6.36 10.36
CA ASP A 53 3.55 7.14 11.35
C ASP A 53 2.38 7.90 10.69
N ALA A 54 2.61 8.51 9.53
CA ALA A 54 1.55 9.19 8.78
C ALA A 54 0.49 8.20 8.24
N LEU A 55 0.92 7.03 7.76
CA LEU A 55 0.00 5.99 7.29
C LEU A 55 -0.83 5.43 8.45
N LYS A 56 -0.21 5.22 9.62
CA LYS A 56 -0.85 4.72 10.84
C LYS A 56 -1.92 5.67 11.35
N LEU A 57 -1.73 6.99 11.25
CA LEU A 57 -2.79 7.97 11.56
C LEU A 57 -4.02 7.76 10.67
N ALA A 58 -3.83 7.66 9.36
CA ALA A 58 -4.94 7.44 8.42
C ALA A 58 -5.63 6.08 8.64
N LEU A 59 -4.87 5.02 8.94
CA LEU A 59 -5.41 3.69 9.26
C LEU A 59 -6.18 3.68 10.58
N SER A 60 -5.65 4.37 11.61
CA SER A 60 -6.30 4.53 12.91
C SER A 60 -7.63 5.27 12.76
N ASP A 61 -7.66 6.37 12.00
CA ASP A 61 -8.88 7.11 11.69
C ASP A 61 -9.89 6.24 10.95
N PHE A 62 -9.44 5.51 9.93
CA PHE A 62 -10.29 4.54 9.23
C PHE A 62 -10.91 3.52 10.19
N TRP A 63 -10.10 2.93 11.08
CA TRP A 63 -10.54 1.90 12.00
C TRP A 63 -11.52 2.43 13.05
N TRP A 64 -11.14 3.45 13.80
CA TRP A 64 -11.90 3.93 14.96
C TRP A 64 -13.10 4.79 14.58
N LYS A 65 -13.06 5.53 13.46
CA LYS A 65 -14.18 6.38 13.05
C LYS A 65 -15.21 5.63 12.18
N HIS A 66 -14.80 4.55 11.50
CA HIS A 66 -15.66 3.87 10.52
C HIS A 66 -15.88 2.39 10.84
N VAL A 67 -14.82 1.60 10.96
CA VAL A 67 -14.94 0.13 11.05
C VAL A 67 -15.49 -0.33 12.40
N GLU A 68 -14.86 0.10 13.49
CA GLU A 68 -15.23 -0.36 14.84
C GLU A 68 -16.66 0.08 15.23
N PRO A 69 -17.10 1.34 15.00
CA PRO A 69 -18.49 1.72 15.25
C PRO A 69 -19.49 0.93 14.40
N ALA A 70 -19.16 0.67 13.13
CA ALA A 70 -20.05 -0.08 12.23
C ALA A 70 -20.20 -1.53 12.71
N ARG A 71 -19.10 -2.13 13.16
CA ARG A 71 -19.08 -3.47 13.76
C ARG A 71 -19.96 -3.54 15.00
N GLN A 72 -19.88 -2.54 15.89
CA GLN A 72 -20.69 -2.49 17.11
C GLN A 72 -22.19 -2.43 16.80
N ILE A 73 -22.61 -1.57 15.87
CA ILE A 73 -24.02 -1.48 15.46
C ILE A 73 -24.47 -2.82 14.85
N TYR A 74 -23.65 -3.42 14.00
CA TYR A 74 -23.93 -4.70 13.36
C TYR A 74 -24.07 -5.84 14.38
N SER A 75 -23.29 -5.84 15.46
CA SER A 75 -23.40 -6.83 16.54
C SER A 75 -24.62 -6.65 17.45
N GLN A 76 -25.18 -5.43 17.52
CA GLN A 76 -26.28 -5.10 18.43
C GLN A 76 -27.66 -5.09 17.76
N HIS A 77 -27.73 -4.88 16.45
CA HIS A 77 -28.98 -4.68 15.72
C HIS A 77 -29.05 -5.55 14.46
N VAL A 78 -30.27 -5.99 14.11
CA VAL A 78 -30.52 -6.61 12.80
C VAL A 78 -30.48 -5.50 11.74
N ILE A 79 -29.49 -5.55 10.85
CA ILE A 79 -29.35 -4.63 9.74
C ILE A 79 -29.92 -5.27 8.47
N THR A 80 -30.98 -4.69 7.93
CA THR A 80 -31.65 -5.17 6.71
C THR A 80 -31.09 -4.52 5.44
N ASN A 81 -30.60 -3.28 5.53
CA ASN A 81 -29.90 -2.59 4.45
C ASN A 81 -28.69 -1.79 4.98
N PRO A 82 -27.47 -2.37 4.93
CA PRO A 82 -26.27 -1.70 5.43
C PRO A 82 -25.93 -0.39 4.71
N LEU A 83 -26.28 -0.26 3.43
CA LEU A 83 -25.92 0.92 2.63
C LEU A 83 -26.68 2.17 3.06
N THR A 84 -27.89 2.02 3.61
CA THR A 84 -28.68 3.13 4.15
C THR A 84 -28.43 3.30 5.64
N GLN A 85 -28.52 2.20 6.41
CA GLN A 85 -28.47 2.22 7.88
C GLN A 85 -27.08 2.55 8.44
N LEU A 86 -26.00 2.26 7.71
CA LEU A 86 -24.61 2.59 8.11
C LEU A 86 -23.96 3.66 7.24
N SER A 87 -24.76 4.40 6.46
CA SER A 87 -24.27 5.40 5.51
C SER A 87 -23.39 6.48 6.15
N SER A 88 -23.70 6.87 7.40
CA SER A 88 -22.92 7.86 8.17
C SER A 88 -21.52 7.39 8.54
N LEU A 89 -21.32 6.08 8.66
CA LEU A 89 -20.03 5.46 8.98
C LEU A 89 -19.22 5.15 7.72
N ARG A 90 -19.76 5.40 6.53
CA ARG A 90 -19.03 5.18 5.28
C ARG A 90 -17.84 6.15 5.20
N PRO A 91 -16.61 5.66 5.03
CA PRO A 91 -15.44 6.52 4.86
C PRO A 91 -15.54 7.30 3.56
N LYS A 92 -14.96 8.51 3.56
CA LYS A 92 -14.78 9.29 2.33
C LYS A 92 -13.86 8.53 1.36
N PRO A 93 -14.02 8.71 0.03
CA PRO A 93 -13.15 8.06 -0.94
C PRO A 93 -11.66 8.39 -0.79
N ARG A 94 -11.32 9.53 -0.17
CA ARG A 94 -9.95 9.95 0.11
C ARG A 94 -9.84 10.47 1.54
N HIS A 95 -8.84 9.98 2.27
CA HIS A 95 -8.41 10.52 3.55
C HIS A 95 -7.73 11.88 3.35
N GLU A 96 -7.76 12.75 4.36
CA GLU A 96 -7.11 14.08 4.32
C GLU A 96 -5.59 13.98 4.10
N LEU A 97 -4.95 12.96 4.68
CA LEU A 97 -3.53 12.65 4.48
C LEU A 97 -3.21 11.96 3.15
N CYS A 98 -4.20 11.63 2.31
CA CYS A 98 -3.97 10.85 1.09
C CYS A 98 -2.95 11.50 0.15
N SER A 99 -3.04 12.81 -0.08
CA SER A 99 -2.09 13.55 -0.93
C SER A 99 -0.66 13.49 -0.37
N TYR A 100 -0.52 13.64 0.95
CA TYR A 100 0.77 13.53 1.63
C TYR A 100 1.35 12.11 1.52
N ILE A 101 0.56 11.08 1.79
CA ILE A 101 0.97 9.67 1.69
C ILE A 101 1.41 9.31 0.27
N VAL A 102 0.70 9.80 -0.76
CA VAL A 102 1.07 9.60 -2.17
C VAL A 102 2.40 10.29 -2.48
N TRP A 103 2.59 11.53 -2.01
CA TRP A 103 3.85 12.24 -2.18
C TRP A 103 5.00 11.53 -1.47
N ALA A 104 4.82 11.11 -0.22
CA ALA A 104 5.83 10.40 0.55
C ALA A 104 6.14 9.01 -0.07
N SER A 105 5.14 8.33 -0.64
CA SER A 105 5.34 7.11 -1.42
C SER A 105 6.28 7.35 -2.61
N LYS A 106 6.13 8.51 -3.27
CA LYS A 106 7.02 8.90 -4.38
C LYS A 106 8.46 9.06 -3.90
N CYS A 107 8.68 9.71 -2.76
CA CYS A 107 10.01 9.86 -2.16
C CYS A 107 10.66 8.49 -1.86
N ILE A 108 9.92 7.55 -1.28
CA ILE A 108 10.42 6.19 -1.04
C ILE A 108 10.80 5.49 -2.35
N VAL A 109 9.98 5.62 -3.40
CA VAL A 109 10.31 5.04 -4.71
C VAL A 109 11.53 5.69 -5.34
N ASP A 110 11.66 7.01 -5.25
CA ASP A 110 12.83 7.74 -5.79
C ASP A 110 14.11 7.34 -5.05
N ASN A 111 14.02 6.94 -3.77
CA ASN A 111 15.13 6.44 -2.96
C ASN A 111 15.32 4.91 -3.03
N SER A 112 14.43 4.17 -3.71
CA SER A 112 14.52 2.72 -3.83
C SER A 112 15.57 2.29 -4.86
N GLN A 113 16.25 1.18 -4.60
CA GLN A 113 17.29 0.68 -5.49
C GLN A 113 16.75 -0.40 -6.41
N LEU A 114 16.86 -0.24 -7.73
CA LEU A 114 16.70 -1.34 -8.68
C LEU A 114 17.96 -2.21 -8.62
N LEU A 115 17.84 -3.40 -8.04
CA LEU A 115 18.97 -4.33 -7.88
C LEU A 115 19.22 -5.15 -9.15
N VAL A 116 18.14 -5.65 -9.74
CA VAL A 116 18.20 -6.52 -10.92
C VAL A 116 17.06 -6.16 -11.83
N ARG A 117 17.33 -6.12 -13.13
CA ARG A 117 16.29 -6.12 -14.14
C ARG A 117 16.69 -7.05 -15.27
N GLU A 118 15.83 -7.98 -15.61
CA GLU A 118 16.05 -8.99 -16.63
C GLU A 118 14.97 -8.87 -17.68
N ILE A 119 15.35 -8.93 -18.96
CA ILE A 119 14.41 -8.96 -20.08
C ILE A 119 14.85 -10.03 -21.08
N GLY A 120 13.98 -11.00 -21.35
CA GLY A 120 14.24 -12.05 -22.34
C GLY A 120 15.48 -12.89 -22.05
N GLY A 121 15.76 -13.18 -20.78
CA GLY A 121 16.90 -13.93 -20.28
C GLY A 121 18.18 -13.11 -20.11
N LYS A 122 18.16 -11.79 -20.34
CA LYS A 122 19.35 -10.92 -20.27
C LYS A 122 19.24 -9.92 -19.15
N LEU A 123 20.22 -9.92 -18.24
CA LEU A 123 20.37 -8.89 -17.21
C LEU A 123 20.65 -7.53 -17.86
N GLN A 124 19.99 -6.50 -17.34
CA GLN A 124 20.20 -5.10 -17.69
C GLN A 124 20.82 -4.40 -16.48
N ASN A 125 22.02 -3.86 -16.68
CA ASN A 125 22.68 -2.97 -15.72
C ASN A 125 22.05 -1.58 -15.74
#